data_AF-A0A0G0VS56-F1
#
_entry.id   AF-A0A0G0VS56-F1
#
_cell.length_a   1.000
_cell.length_b   1.000
_cell.length_c   1.000
_cell.angle_alpha   90.00
_cell.angle_beta   90.00
_cell.angle_gamma   90.00
#
_symmetry.space_group_name_H-M   'P 1'
#
loop_
_entity.id
_entity.type
_entity.pdbx_description
1 polymer ?
#
loop_
_entity_poly.entity_id
_entity_poly.type
_entity_poly.pdbx_seq_one_letter_code
_entity_poly.pdbx_strand_id
1 'polypeptide(L)' 'MFAGFFKLRPEGVSKVTLKYKLPFKVSKEYKLLIQKQPGTDGFLYTVNVGKQMEEFKLTTDKELKFGL' A
#
# COMPACT_ATOMS: atom_id res chain seq x y z
N MET A 1 -7.42 10.79 12.69
CA MET A 1 -8.01 10.14 11.51
C MET A 1 -7.41 10.80 10.27
N PHE A 2 -6.46 10.16 9.59
CA PHE A 2 -5.88 10.70 8.35
C PHE A 2 -6.77 10.28 7.17
N ALA A 3 -7.80 11.07 6.88
CA ALA A 3 -8.61 10.91 5.68
C ALA A 3 -8.11 11.90 4.62
N GLY A 4 -7.13 11.49 3.82
CA GLY A 4 -6.66 12.24 2.65
C GLY A 4 -7.39 11.76 1.40
N PHE A 5 -8.36 12.53 0.91
CA PHE A 5 -9.00 12.26 -0.37
C PHE A 5 -8.32 13.08 -1.47
N PHE A 6 -8.08 12.47 -2.63
CA PHE A 6 -7.47 13.12 -3.78
C PHE A 6 -8.54 13.30 -4.86
N LYS A 7 -8.78 14.55 -5.31
CA LYS A 7 -9.55 14.80 -6.53
C LYS A 7 -8.62 14.67 -7.73
N LEU A 8 -8.73 13.57 -8.47
CA LEU A 8 -8.12 13.46 -9.80
C LEU A 8 -8.98 14.18 -10.83
N ARG A 9 -8.33 14.86 -11.77
CA ARG A 9 -8.98 15.24 -13.03
C ARG A 9 -9.16 13.99 -13.91
N PRO A 10 -10.20 13.92 -14.75
CA PRO A 10 -10.33 12.85 -15.75
C PRO A 10 -9.02 12.71 -16.54
N GLU A 11 -8.58 11.48 -16.80
CA GLU A 11 -7.30 11.11 -17.47
C GLU A 11 -6.01 11.44 -16.70
N GLY A 12 -6.08 12.05 -15.51
CA GLY A 12 -4.90 12.34 -14.71
C GLY A 12 -4.33 11.09 -14.01
N VAL A 13 -3.11 10.69 -14.33
CA VAL A 13 -2.41 9.63 -13.58
C VAL A 13 -1.86 10.21 -12.28
N SER A 14 -2.34 9.72 -11.13
CA SER A 14 -1.79 10.12 -9.82
C SER A 14 -0.98 8.98 -9.20
N LYS A 15 0.29 9.26 -8.93
CA LYS A 15 1.19 8.34 -8.24
C LYS A 15 1.30 8.74 -6.77
N VAL A 16 0.65 7.98 -5.89
CA VAL A 16 0.74 8.19 -4.44
C VAL A 16 1.94 7.43 -3.90
N THR A 17 2.92 8.14 -3.34
CA THR A 17 4.08 7.53 -2.69
C THR A 17 3.97 7.74 -1.18
N LEU A 18 3.61 6.69 -0.44
CA LEU A 18 3.54 6.74 1.02
C LEU A 18 4.88 6.25 1.61
N LYS A 19 5.57 7.11 2.34
CA LYS A 19 6.77 6.74 3.11
C LYS A 19 6.44 6.84 4.59
N TYR A 20 6.57 5.75 5.32
CA TYR A 20 6.34 5.70 6.75
C TYR A 20 7.51 5.02 7.47
N LYS A 21 7.95 5.60 8.59
CA LYS A 21 9.04 5.06 9.42
C LYS A 21 8.46 4.71 10.78
N LEU A 22 8.58 3.45 11.18
CA LEU A 22 8.19 3.00 12.52
C LEU A 22 9.23 3.47 13.55
N PRO A 23 8.78 3.92 14.74
CA PRO A 23 9.69 4.33 15.82
C PRO A 23 10.32 3.13 16.56
N PHE A 24 9.94 1.89 16.23
CA PHE A 24 10.45 0.66 16.83
C PHE A 24 10.83 -0.36 15.75
N LYS A 25 11.73 -1.29 16.10
CA LYS A 25 12.07 -2.44 15.24
C LYS A 25 11.00 -3.52 15.41
N VAL A 26 10.35 -3.90 14.31
CA VAL A 26 9.39 -5.02 14.31
C VAL A 26 10.17 -6.31 14.47
N SER A 27 9.88 -7.09 15.51
CA SER A 27 10.81 -8.13 15.98
C SER A 27 10.69 -9.49 15.27
N LYS A 28 9.60 -9.75 14.53
CA LYS A 28 9.36 -11.09 13.92
C LYS A 28 8.58 -11.05 12.61
N GLU A 29 7.48 -10.30 12.56
CA GLU A 29 6.59 -10.31 11.39
C GLU A 29 5.94 -8.94 11.22
N TYR A 30 6.10 -8.33 10.06
CA TYR A 30 5.45 -7.08 9.70
C TYR A 30 4.23 -7.36 8.83
N LYS A 31 3.05 -7.17 9.42
CA LYS A 31 1.76 -7.35 8.73
C LYS A 31 1.30 -6.01 8.19
N LEU A 32 1.23 -5.90 6.87
CA LEU A 32 0.69 -4.74 6.17
C LEU A 32 -0.65 -5.12 5.57
N LEU A 33 -1.72 -4.45 6.01
CA LEU A 33 -3.06 -4.61 5.45
C LEU A 33 -3.30 -3.52 4.41
N ILE A 34 -3.58 -3.93 3.18
CA ILE A 34 -3.94 -3.04 2.09
C ILE A 34 -5.37 -3.37 1.67
N GLN A 35 -6.29 -2.44 1.96
CA GLN A 35 -7.70 -2.62 1.69
C GLN A 35 -8.05 -2.01 0.34
N LYS A 36 -8.64 -2.82 -0.53
CA LYS A 36 -9.21 -2.34 -1.79
C LYS A 36 -10.37 -1.39 -1.50
N GLN A 37 -10.31 -0.20 -2.08
CA GLN A 37 -11.42 0.75 -2.02
C GLN A 37 -12.50 0.38 -3.05
N PRO A 38 -13.78 0.38 -2.66
CA PRO A 38 -14.89 0.12 -3.59
C PRO A 38 -14.92 1.18 -4.70
N GLY A 39 -15.19 0.78 -5.94
CA GLY A 39 -15.23 1.70 -7.10
C GLY A 39 -13.86 2.04 -7.72
N THR A 40 -12.77 1.44 -7.24
CA THR A 40 -11.41 1.63 -7.80
C THR A 40 -10.96 0.37 -8.55
N ASP A 41 -10.44 0.55 -9.77
CA ASP A 41 -9.95 -0.53 -10.63
C ASP A 41 -8.67 -1.18 -10.09
N GLY A 42 -8.37 -2.41 -10.53
CA GLY A 42 -7.30 -3.26 -10.00
C GLY A 42 -5.87 -2.79 -10.35
N PHE A 43 -5.48 -1.62 -9.85
CA PHE A 43 -4.17 -1.02 -10.07
C PHE A 43 -3.03 -1.90 -9.55
N LEU A 44 -1.87 -1.80 -10.19
CA LEU A 44 -0.64 -2.45 -9.74
C LEU A 44 -0.05 -1.64 -8.58
N TYR A 45 0.17 -2.29 -7.45
CA TYR A 45 0.85 -1.72 -6.30
C TYR A 45 2.20 -2.39 -6.12
N THR A 46 3.22 -1.57 -5.86
CA THR A 46 4.55 -2.02 -5.49
C THR A 46 4.79 -1.63 -4.04
N VAL A 47 4.96 -2.62 -3.18
CA VAL A 47 5.28 -2.43 -1.76
C VAL A 47 6.74 -2.83 -1.54
N ASN A 48 7.51 -1.93 -0.96
CA ASN A 48 8.90 -2.15 -0.62
C ASN A 48 9.09 -2.07 0.90
N VAL A 49 9.54 -3.16 1.49
CA VAL A 49 9.88 -3.27 2.91
C VAL A 49 11.34 -3.74 3.03
N GLY A 50 12.26 -2.78 3.14
CA GLY A 50 13.70 -3.06 3.26
C GLY A 50 14.27 -3.72 1.99
N LYS A 51 14.59 -5.02 2.06
CA LYS A 51 15.06 -5.82 0.90
C LYS A 51 13.95 -6.58 0.19
N GLN A 52 12.74 -6.61 0.77
CA GLN A 52 11.60 -7.32 0.19
C GLN A 52 10.79 -6.37 -0.68
N MET A 53 10.52 -6.80 -1.91
CA MET A 53 9.66 -6.09 -2.86
C MET A 53 8.53 -7.03 -3.25
N GLU A 54 7.29 -6.57 -3.12
CA GLU A 54 6.12 -7.27 -3.62
C GLU A 54 5.37 -6.38 -4.61
N GLU A 55 5.05 -6.94 -5.76
CA GLU A 55 4.16 -6.34 -6.75
C GLU A 55 2.90 -7.17 -6.89
N PHE A 56 1.74 -6.52 -6.78
CA PHE A 56 0.45 -7.19 -6.92
C PHE A 56 -0.62 -6.22 -7.40
N LYS A 57 -1.64 -6.77 -8.05
CA LYS A 57 -2.86 -6.03 -8.38
C LYS A 57 -3.81 -6.05 -7.20
N LEU A 58 -4.30 -4.90 -6.78
CA LEU A 58 -5.23 -4.77 -5.66
C LEU A 58 -6.68 -4.94 -6.15
N THR A 59 -7.07 -6.17 -6.47
CA THR A 59 -8.45 -6.50 -6.87
C THR A 59 -9.36 -6.76 -5.66
N THR A 60 -8.79 -7.36 -4.62
CA THR A 60 -9.39 -7.61 -3.30
C THR A 60 -8.53 -6.98 -2.21
N ASP A 61 -9.05 -6.93 -0.98
CA ASP A 61 -8.19 -6.72 0.18
C ASP A 61 -7.04 -7.73 0.19
N LYS A 62 -5.86 -7.24 0.59
CA LYS A 62 -4.64 -8.05 0.63
C LYS A 62 -3.90 -7.79 1.93
N GLU A 63 -3.58 -8.88 2.62
CA GLU A 63 -2.66 -8.88 3.75
C GLU A 63 -1.28 -9.30 3.24
N LEU A 64 -0.27 -8.46 3.44
CA LEU A 64 1.13 -8.78 3.16
C LEU A 64 1.84 -9.05 4.49
N LYS A 65 2.56 -10.17 4.55
CA LYS A 65 3.37 -10.55 5.70
C LYS A 65 4.82 -10.56 5.30
N PHE A 66 5.57 -9.62 5.83
CA PHE A 66 7.01 -9.52 5.63
C PHE A 66 7.71 -10.13 6.85
N GLY A 67 8.46 -11.22 6.64
CA GLY A 67 9.37 -11.77 7.65
C GLY A 67 10.63 -10.93 7.73
N LEU A 68 10.97 -10.43 8.91
CA LEU A 68 12.10 -9.52 9.16
C LEU A 68 13.31 -10.23 9.77
#